data_AF-A0A5K1G2Y4-F1
#
_entry.id   AF-A0A5K1G2Y4-F1
#
_cell.length_a   1.000
_cell.length_b   1.000
_cell.length_c   1.000
_cell.angle_alpha   90.00
_cell.angle_beta   90.00
_cell.angle_gamma   90.00
#
_symmetry.space_group_name_H-M   'P 1'
#
loop_
_entity.id
_entity.type
_entity.pdbx_description
1 polymer ?
#
loop_
_entity_poly.entity_id
_entity_poly.type
_entity_poly.pdbx_seq_one_letter_code
_entity_poly.pdbx_strand_id
1 'polypeptide(L)'
;MGLAARRRCTMEVVALVLLRLALMAAAQQVPCYFIFGDSLVDNGNNNNLASLARADYRPYGIDFPQGPTGRFCNGLTTVDVI
;
A
#
# COMPACT_ATOMS: atom_id res chain seq x y z
N MET A 1 -41.18 -8.49 -28.12
CA MET A 1 -39.97 -7.92 -27.49
C MET A 1 -38.83 -7.91 -28.51
N GLY A 2 -38.47 -6.73 -29.01
CA GLY A 2 -37.66 -6.56 -30.22
C GLY A 2 -36.19 -6.98 -30.07
N LEU A 3 -35.60 -7.41 -31.18
CA LEU A 3 -34.19 -7.81 -31.33
C LEU A 3 -33.19 -6.81 -30.71
N ALA A 4 -33.54 -5.52 -30.69
CA ALA A 4 -32.75 -4.45 -30.05
C ALA A 4 -32.64 -4.59 -28.51
N ALA A 5 -33.69 -5.07 -27.83
CA ALA A 5 -33.66 -5.30 -26.39
C ALA A 5 -32.78 -6.51 -26.02
N ARG A 6 -32.80 -7.56 -26.84
CA ARG A 6 -31.91 -8.73 -26.70
C ARG A 6 -30.45 -8.34 -26.90
N ARG A 7 -30.16 -7.52 -27.93
CA ARG A 7 -28.81 -6.98 -28.20
C ARG A 7 -28.29 -6.10 -27.06
N ARG A 8 -29.15 -5.27 -26.45
CA ARG A 8 -28.78 -4.45 -25.27
C ARG A 8 -28.41 -5.33 -24.07
N CYS A 9 -29.25 -6.30 -23.72
CA CYS A 9 -29.00 -7.24 -22.63
C CYS A 9 -27.69 -8.03 -22.83
N THR A 10 -27.42 -8.51 -24.05
CA THR A 10 -26.14 -9.21 -24.32
C THR A 10 -24.93 -8.31 -24.14
N MET A 11 -25.00 -7.04 -24.55
CA MET A 11 -23.88 -6.10 -24.38
C MET A 11 -23.65 -5.75 -22.91
N GLU A 12 -24.70 -5.59 -22.12
CA GLU A 12 -24.60 -5.37 -20.67
C GLU A 12 -23.96 -6.57 -19.95
N VAL A 13 -24.38 -7.79 -20.28
CA VAL A 13 -23.78 -9.00 -19.72
C VAL A 13 -22.31 -9.12 -20.11
N VAL A 14 -21.95 -8.85 -21.36
CA VAL A 14 -20.55 -8.85 -21.82
C VAL A 14 -19.74 -7.79 -21.07
N ALA A 15 -20.25 -6.57 -20.91
CA ALA A 15 -19.57 -5.52 -20.17
C ALA A 15 -19.32 -5.90 -18.70
N LEU A 16 -20.30 -6.53 -18.04
CA LEU A 16 -20.15 -7.03 -16.67
C LEU A 16 -19.10 -8.14 -16.57
N VAL A 17 -19.07 -9.07 -17.54
CA VAL A 17 -18.06 -10.13 -17.59
C VAL A 17 -16.66 -9.55 -17.79
N LEU A 18 -16.49 -8.59 -18.71
CA LEU A 18 -15.21 -7.91 -18.93
C LEU A 18 -14.75 -7.13 -17.70
N LEU A 19 -15.67 -6.43 -17.02
CA LEU A 19 -15.37 -5.72 -15.78
C LEU A 19 -14.90 -6.68 -14.67
N ARG A 20 -15.56 -7.83 -14.53
CA ARG A 20 -15.16 -8.87 -13.55
C ARG A 20 -13.78 -9.44 -13.86
N LEU A 21 -13.50 -9.76 -15.12
CA LEU A 21 -12.18 -10.25 -15.54
C LEU A 21 -11.08 -9.21 -15.25
N ALA A 22 -11.35 -7.93 -15.53
CA ALA A 22 -10.41 -6.85 -15.23
C ALA A 22 -10.13 -6.71 -13.72
N LEU A 23 -11.17 -6.78 -12.89
CA LEU A 23 -11.02 -6.72 -11.43
C LEU A 23 -10.23 -7.90 -10.86
N MET A 24 -10.44 -9.11 -11.39
CA MET A 24 -9.67 -10.29 -10.99
C MET A 24 -8.19 -10.18 -11.39
N ALA A 25 -7.92 -9.65 -12.58
CA ALA A 25 -6.55 -9.41 -13.04
C ALA A 25 -5.82 -8.34 -12.21
N ALA A 26 -6.56 -7.39 -11.62
CA ALA A 26 -6.02 -6.34 -10.75
C ALA A 26 -5.91 -6.75 -9.27
N ALA A 27 -6.21 -8.01 -8.92
CA ALA A 27 -6.17 -8.46 -7.53
C ALA A 27 -4.72 -8.55 -7.01
N GLN A 28 -4.49 -8.03 -5.79
CA GLN A 28 -3.22 -8.12 -5.08
C GLN A 28 -2.81 -9.59 -4.94
N GLN A 29 -1.65 -9.95 -5.50
CA GLN A 29 -1.14 -11.33 -5.48
C GLN A 29 -0.40 -11.67 -4.18
N VAL A 30 0.20 -10.65 -3.54
CA VAL A 30 1.03 -10.82 -2.33
C VAL A 30 0.29 -10.20 -1.13
N PRO A 31 -0.17 -11.01 -0.16
CA PRO A 31 -0.99 -10.50 0.95
C PRO A 31 -0.19 -9.69 1.97
N CYS A 32 1.13 -9.93 2.08
CA CYS A 32 2.02 -9.18 2.97
C CYS A 32 3.50 -9.35 2.58
N TYR A 33 4.33 -8.43 3.06
CA TYR A 33 5.79 -8.51 3.00
C TYR A 33 6.37 -8.72 4.39
N PHE A 34 7.37 -9.59 4.49
CA PHE A 34 8.25 -9.69 5.65
C PHE A 34 9.55 -8.98 5.30
N ILE A 35 9.82 -7.89 5.99
CA ILE A 35 10.88 -6.94 5.62
C ILE A 35 11.99 -7.05 6.63
N PHE A 36 13.17 -7.40 6.14
CA PHE A 36 14.39 -7.54 6.93
C PHE A 36 15.39 -6.50 6.47
N GLY A 37 16.09 -5.87 7.42
CA GLY A 37 17.10 -4.87 7.10
C GLY A 37 17.51 -4.07 8.32
N ASP A 38 17.90 -2.82 8.07
CA ASP A 38 18.38 -1.87 9.06
C ASP A 38 17.51 -0.62 9.11
N SER A 39 18.08 0.49 9.59
CA SER A 39 17.49 1.84 9.58
C SER A 39 16.76 2.24 8.29
N LEU A 40 17.18 1.77 7.11
CA LEU A 40 16.57 2.11 5.83
C LEU A 40 15.16 1.53 5.64
N VAL A 41 14.78 0.55 6.46
CA VAL A 41 13.48 -0.13 6.40
C VAL A 41 12.78 -0.19 7.75
N ASP A 42 13.37 0.37 8.80
CA ASP A 42 12.74 0.46 10.12
C ASP A 42 11.68 1.57 10.13
N ASN A 43 10.46 1.21 10.48
CA ASN A 43 9.32 2.11 10.62
C ASN A 43 8.97 2.41 12.08
N GLY A 44 9.83 2.03 13.02
CA GLY A 44 9.70 2.30 14.45
C GLY A 44 9.74 1.06 15.33
N ASN A 45 10.11 -0.10 14.79
CA ASN A 45 10.24 -1.35 15.53
C ASN A 45 11.18 -1.19 16.73
N ASN A 46 12.28 -0.45 16.54
CA ASN A 46 13.26 -0.25 17.60
C ASN A 46 12.82 0.69 18.72
N ASN A 47 11.75 1.49 18.55
CA ASN A 47 11.34 2.48 19.54
C ASN A 47 10.86 1.87 20.87
N ASN A 48 10.55 0.56 20.87
CA ASN A 48 10.14 -0.22 22.03
C ASN A 48 11.23 -1.15 22.56
N LEU A 49 12.46 -1.08 22.01
CA LEU A 49 13.60 -1.90 22.43
C LEU A 49 14.59 -1.08 23.25
N ALA A 50 15.36 -1.74 24.11
CA ALA A 50 16.49 -1.13 24.81
C ALA A 50 17.69 -0.96 23.85
N SER A 51 17.57 0.02 22.95
CA SER A 51 18.55 0.31 21.89
C SER A 51 18.77 1.81 21.74
N LEU A 52 19.97 2.17 21.27
CA LEU A 52 20.28 3.54 20.83
C LEU A 52 19.81 3.82 19.39
N ALA A 53 19.58 2.76 18.60
CA ALA A 53 19.10 2.87 17.23
C ALA A 53 17.59 3.11 17.21
N ARG A 54 17.15 4.29 17.64
CA ARG A 54 15.75 4.72 17.65
C ARG A 54 15.54 5.90 16.71
N ALA A 55 14.30 6.08 16.26
CA ALA A 55 13.89 7.18 15.39
C ALA A 55 12.63 7.90 15.90
N ASP A 56 12.46 7.93 17.22
CA ASP A 56 11.39 8.64 17.93
C ASP A 56 11.83 10.01 18.48
N TYR A 57 12.88 10.58 17.90
CA TYR A 57 13.42 11.90 18.25
C TYR A 57 13.90 12.67 17.01
N ARG A 58 14.07 13.99 17.14
CA ARG A 58 14.58 14.84 16.05
C ARG A 58 16.05 14.51 15.74
N PRO A 59 16.48 14.53 14.47
CA PRO A 59 15.84 15.19 13.33
C PRO A 59 14.82 14.33 12.57
N TYR A 60 14.57 13.09 12.97
CA TYR A 60 13.68 12.20 12.24
C TYR A 60 12.24 12.72 12.27
N GLY A 61 11.63 12.76 11.07
CA GLY A 61 10.29 13.32 10.88
C GLY A 61 10.15 14.81 11.17
N ILE A 62 11.24 15.59 11.14
CA ILE A 62 11.17 17.04 11.44
C ILE A 62 10.29 17.82 10.46
N ASP A 63 10.11 17.31 9.24
CA ASP A 63 9.26 17.91 8.21
C ASP A 63 7.76 17.55 8.38
N PHE A 64 7.43 16.63 9.31
CA PHE A 64 6.04 16.24 9.59
C PHE A 64 5.45 17.05 10.76
N PRO A 65 4.19 17.53 10.66
CA PRO A 65 3.54 18.28 11.74
C PRO A 65 3.45 17.51 13.06
N GLN A 66 3.41 16.17 12.98
CA GLN A 66 3.24 15.27 14.12
C GLN A 66 4.57 14.92 14.80
N GLY A 67 5.71 15.34 14.22
CA GLY A 67 7.04 15.03 14.71
C GLY A 67 7.57 13.66 14.26
N PRO A 68 8.45 13.02 15.05
CA PRO A 68 9.09 11.77 14.68
C PRO A 68 8.11 10.66 14.29
N THR A 69 8.38 10.02 13.14
CA THR A 69 7.49 9.01 12.55
C THR A 69 7.90 7.58 12.85
N GLY A 70 9.05 7.39 13.52
CA GLY A 70 9.69 6.09 13.71
C GLY A 70 10.58 5.65 12.55
N ARG A 71 10.66 6.42 11.45
CA ARG A 71 11.57 6.16 10.33
C ARG A 71 12.85 6.98 10.47
N PHE A 72 13.98 6.43 10.05
CA PHE A 72 15.27 7.13 10.02
C PHE A 72 15.37 8.18 8.89
N CYS A 73 14.28 8.86 8.56
CA CYS A 73 14.21 9.89 7.52
C CYS A 73 13.05 10.85 7.78
N ASN A 74 12.89 11.85 6.90
CA ASN A 74 11.75 12.79 6.90
C ASN A 74 10.68 12.38 5.89
N GLY A 75 10.55 11.09 5.59
CA GLY A 75 9.66 10.60 4.55
C GLY A 75 9.19 9.17 4.77
N LEU A 76 8.60 8.62 3.73
CA LEU A 76 8.40 7.18 3.57
C LEU A 76 9.71 6.54 3.11
N THR A 77 9.99 5.35 3.59
CA THR A 77 11.08 4.50 3.10
C THR A 77 10.63 3.75 1.85
N THR A 78 11.57 3.15 1.11
CA THR A 78 11.25 2.33 -0.07
C THR A 78 10.24 1.23 0.27
N VAL A 79 10.29 0.68 1.48
CA VAL A 79 9.41 -0.42 1.88
C VAL A 79 7.98 -0.01 2.23
N ASP A 80 7.74 1.28 2.41
CA ASP A 80 6.39 1.82 2.61
C ASP A 80 5.63 2.04 1.29
N VAL A 81 6.35 2.03 0.16
CA VAL A 81 5.81 2.39 -1.17
C VAL A 81 5.79 1.23 -2.17
N ILE A 82 6.31 0.06 -1.80
CA ILE A 82 6.25 -1.19 -2.59
C ILE A 82 5.07 -2.07 -2.17
#